data_AF-A0AA42WVG0-F1
#
_entry.id   AF-A0AA42WVG0-F1
#
_cell.length_a   1.000
_cell.length_b   1.000
_cell.length_c   1.000
_cell.angle_alpha   90.00
_cell.angle_beta   90.00
_cell.angle_gamma   90.00
#
_symmetry.space_group_name_H-M   'P 1'
#
loop_
_entity.id
_entity.type
_entity.pdbx_description
1 polymer ?
#
loop_
_entity_poly.entity_id
_entity_poly.type
_entity_poly.pdbx_seq_one_letter_code
_entity_poly.pdbx_strand_id
1 'polypeptide(L)'
;MAPAGEGLRRLGVPASNIVMRNCRIVNGHQMMAIGSELSAGIENVLVDDCHFVGSGKLSEGTTVPMNNLLFVKTNERGGGYVKNIHMSHVTATKLEGGVLAVATDVLYQWKTLLPTYERRLTQINDIYVRDVGVGIAKFRCSNTWGN
;
A
#
# COMPACT_ATOMS: atom_id res chain seq x y z
N MET A 1 12.21 -7.35 27.11
CA MET A 1 11.94 -7.50 25.66
C MET A 1 11.18 -6.25 25.24
N ALA A 2 11.64 -5.52 24.22
CA ALA A 2 11.02 -4.26 23.78
C ALA A 2 9.70 -4.54 23.02
N PRO A 3 8.59 -3.82 23.28
CA PRO A 3 7.37 -3.87 22.48
C PRO A 3 7.62 -3.83 20.96
N ALA A 4 6.80 -4.57 20.21
CA ALA A 4 6.82 -4.54 18.74
C ALA A 4 6.62 -3.10 18.24
N GLY A 5 7.48 -2.65 17.32
CA GLY A 5 7.47 -1.28 16.79
C GLY A 5 8.14 -0.23 17.69
N GLU A 6 8.53 -0.56 18.93
CA GLU A 6 9.19 0.37 19.84
C GLU A 6 10.55 0.83 19.30
N GLY A 7 11.33 -0.06 18.68
CA GLY A 7 12.63 0.30 18.09
C GLY A 7 12.51 1.40 17.04
N LEU A 8 11.58 1.24 16.09
CA LEU A 8 11.28 2.24 15.05
C LEU A 8 10.78 3.56 15.65
N ARG A 9 9.90 3.50 16.65
CA ARG A 9 9.40 4.71 17.34
C ARG A 9 10.51 5.46 18.09
N ARG A 10 11.40 4.72 18.75
CA ARG A 10 12.54 5.29 19.48
C ARG A 10 13.55 5.92 18.54
N LEU A 11 13.74 5.35 17.36
CA LEU A 11 14.54 5.97 16.30
C LEU A 11 13.88 7.25 15.81
N GLY A 12 12.54 7.26 15.69
CA GLY A 12 11.79 8.47 15.38
C GLY A 12 12.05 9.02 13.97
N VAL A 13 12.61 8.19 13.08
CA VAL A 13 12.93 8.56 11.70
C VAL A 13 11.86 7.98 10.77
N PRO A 14 10.93 8.80 10.24
CA PRO A 14 9.93 8.32 9.31
C PRO A 14 10.54 8.02 7.94
N ALA A 15 9.94 7.07 7.22
CA ALA A 15 10.21 6.93 5.79
C ALA A 15 9.50 8.09 5.07
N SER A 16 10.28 9.03 4.52
CA SER A 16 9.75 10.29 4.00
C SER A 16 10.33 10.68 2.64
N ASN A 17 9.57 11.46 1.87
CA ASN A 17 9.97 12.08 0.61
C ASN A 17 10.37 11.05 -0.46
N ILE A 18 9.48 10.08 -0.68
CA ILE A 18 9.70 8.97 -1.62
C ILE A 18 8.97 9.26 -2.93
N VAL A 19 9.68 9.12 -4.06
CA VAL A 19 9.10 9.29 -5.39
C VAL A 19 9.27 8.01 -6.20
N MET A 20 8.17 7.45 -6.66
CA MET A 20 8.12 6.37 -7.64
C MET A 20 7.49 6.94 -8.92
N ARG A 21 8.26 7.01 -10.01
CA ARG A 21 7.77 7.57 -11.27
C ARG A 21 8.24 6.83 -12.51
N ASN A 22 7.45 6.93 -13.59
CA ASN A 22 7.77 6.36 -14.91
C ASN A 22 8.07 4.85 -14.85
N CYS A 23 7.37 4.12 -13.97
CA CYS A 23 7.65 2.72 -13.71
C CYS A 23 6.69 1.81 -14.49
N ARG A 24 7.24 0.79 -15.14
CA ARG A 24 6.47 -0.29 -15.78
C ARG A 24 6.49 -1.52 -14.90
N ILE A 25 5.35 -1.85 -14.31
CA ILE A 25 5.21 -3.03 -13.46
C ILE A 25 4.70 -4.19 -14.31
N VAL A 26 5.51 -5.24 -14.40
CA VAL A 26 5.19 -6.44 -15.17
C VAL A 26 4.51 -7.48 -14.28
N ASN A 27 4.95 -7.58 -13.04
CA ASN A 27 4.40 -8.51 -12.06
C ASN A 27 4.55 -7.98 -10.63
N GLY A 28 3.59 -8.33 -9.75
CA GLY A 28 3.59 -7.96 -8.34
C GLY A 28 2.21 -8.09 -7.71
N HIS A 29 2.16 -8.29 -6.39
CA HIS A 29 0.89 -8.34 -5.66
C HIS A 29 0.25 -6.95 -5.48
N GLN A 30 1.08 -5.91 -5.46
CA GLN A 30 0.68 -4.51 -5.35
C GLN A 30 1.60 -3.64 -6.20
N MET A 31 1.10 -2.52 -6.70
CA MET A 31 1.96 -1.50 -7.34
C MET A 31 2.73 -0.71 -6.28
N MET A 32 2.04 -0.22 -5.26
CA MET A 32 2.61 0.44 -4.09
C MET A 32 1.99 -0.16 -2.81
N ALA A 33 2.84 -0.77 -1.99
CA ALA A 33 2.47 -1.27 -0.67
C ALA A 33 3.12 -0.40 0.41
N ILE A 34 2.31 0.09 1.34
CA ILE A 34 2.75 0.88 2.50
C ILE A 34 2.55 0.02 3.75
N GLY A 35 3.63 -0.27 4.48
CA GLY A 35 3.60 -1.07 5.70
C GLY A 35 3.88 -2.57 5.49
N SER A 36 3.72 -3.41 6.52
CA SER A 36 3.06 -3.15 7.82
C SER A 36 3.92 -2.46 8.88
N GLU A 37 5.23 -2.40 8.70
CA GLU A 37 6.21 -1.94 9.69
C GLU A 37 6.40 -0.41 9.63
N LEU A 38 5.37 0.33 10.05
CA LEU A 38 5.27 1.78 9.86
C LEU A 38 5.34 2.58 11.17
N SER A 39 5.86 1.99 12.24
CA SER A 39 5.78 2.52 13.60
C SER A 39 6.48 3.87 13.81
N ALA A 40 7.47 4.21 12.96
CA ALA A 40 8.14 5.51 12.96
C ALA A 40 7.40 6.59 12.13
N GLY A 41 6.43 6.17 11.30
CA GLY A 41 5.74 7.03 10.36
C GLY A 41 6.17 6.81 8.90
N ILE A 42 5.23 7.02 7.98
CA ILE A 42 5.46 7.10 6.54
C ILE A 42 4.77 8.36 6.04
N GLU A 43 5.50 9.23 5.34
CA GLU A 43 4.97 10.50 4.84
C GLU A 43 5.53 10.90 3.47
N ASN A 44 4.78 11.74 2.77
CA ASN A 44 5.23 12.39 1.53
C ASN A 44 5.70 11.37 0.48
N VAL A 45 4.77 10.52 0.05
CA VAL A 45 5.02 9.52 -0.99
C VAL A 45 4.28 9.94 -2.26
N LEU A 46 5.00 10.04 -3.37
CA LEU A 46 4.46 10.30 -4.69
C LEU A 46 4.63 9.07 -5.59
N VAL A 47 3.53 8.59 -6.14
CA VAL A 47 3.48 7.59 -7.21
C VAL A 47 2.87 8.24 -8.44
N ASP A 48 3.66 8.43 -9.49
CA ASP A 48 3.23 9.15 -10.67
C ASP A 48 3.65 8.44 -11.95
N ASP A 49 2.81 8.45 -12.99
CA ASP A 49 3.13 7.85 -14.30
C ASP A 49 3.62 6.39 -14.19
N CYS A 50 2.83 5.55 -13.54
CA CYS A 50 3.17 4.15 -13.31
C CYS A 50 2.13 3.22 -13.94
N HIS A 51 2.59 2.18 -14.64
CA HIS A 51 1.71 1.34 -15.46
C HIS A 51 1.92 -0.14 -15.19
N PHE A 52 0.84 -0.83 -14.85
CA PHE A 52 0.78 -2.28 -14.84
C PHE A 52 0.30 -2.80 -16.20
N VAL A 53 1.19 -3.49 -16.91
CA VAL A 53 1.07 -3.80 -18.35
C VAL A 53 0.84 -5.29 -18.64
N GLY A 54 0.64 -6.11 -17.61
CA GLY A 54 0.70 -7.57 -17.73
C GLY A 54 -0.59 -8.28 -17.33
N SER A 55 -0.56 -9.61 -17.41
CA SER A 55 -1.55 -10.49 -16.76
C SER A 55 -1.06 -11.02 -15.41
N GLY A 56 0.10 -10.53 -14.94
CA GLY A 56 0.82 -11.08 -13.78
C GLY A 56 1.54 -12.41 -14.06
N LYS A 57 1.53 -12.88 -15.31
CA LYS A 57 2.20 -14.11 -15.74
C LYS A 57 3.67 -13.86 -16.02
N LEU A 58 4.55 -14.60 -15.35
CA LEU A 58 5.97 -14.69 -15.70
C LEU A 58 6.18 -15.71 -16.82
N SER A 59 7.35 -15.64 -17.48
CA SER A 59 7.79 -16.60 -18.48
C SER A 59 7.81 -18.05 -17.96
N GLU A 60 7.96 -18.23 -16.66
CA GLU A 60 7.98 -19.52 -15.97
C GLU A 60 6.58 -20.09 -15.67
N GLY A 61 5.52 -19.43 -16.14
CA GLY A 61 4.13 -19.87 -15.97
C GLY A 61 3.49 -19.48 -14.64
N THR A 62 4.27 -19.00 -13.66
CA THR A 62 3.74 -18.49 -12.40
C THR A 62 2.96 -17.20 -12.63
N THR A 63 1.68 -17.20 -12.21
CA THR A 63 0.82 -16.02 -12.23
C THR A 63 0.77 -15.43 -10.84
N VAL A 64 1.25 -14.20 -10.67
CA VAL A 64 1.05 -13.43 -9.45
C VAL A 64 0.00 -12.35 -9.74
N PRO A 65 -1.23 -12.49 -9.24
CA PRO A 65 -2.27 -11.52 -9.50
C PRO A 65 -1.92 -10.18 -8.83
N MET A 66 -2.10 -9.10 -9.60
CA MET A 66 -2.08 -7.75 -9.07
C MET A 66 -3.38 -7.53 -8.29
N ASN A 67 -3.28 -7.40 -6.96
CA ASN A 67 -4.45 -7.23 -6.11
C ASN A 67 -4.86 -5.77 -6.08
N ASN A 68 -3.96 -4.87 -5.67
CA ASN A 68 -4.30 -3.46 -5.49
C ASN A 68 -3.23 -2.54 -6.07
N LEU A 69 -3.62 -1.34 -6.49
CA LEU A 69 -2.63 -0.33 -6.91
C LEU A 69 -1.95 0.26 -5.69
N LEU A 70 -2.72 0.87 -4.80
CA LEU A 70 -2.24 1.35 -3.52
C LEU A 70 -2.80 0.48 -2.40
N PHE A 71 -1.91 -0.11 -1.60
CA PHE A 71 -2.31 -0.91 -0.44
C PHE A 71 -1.62 -0.44 0.83
N VAL A 72 -2.40 0.13 1.76
CA VAL A 72 -1.91 0.49 3.09
C VAL A 72 -2.23 -0.63 4.07
N LYS A 73 -1.20 -1.19 4.69
CA LYS A 73 -1.29 -2.31 5.64
C LYS A 73 -0.81 -1.85 7.00
N THR A 74 -1.58 -2.13 8.04
CA THR A 74 -1.20 -1.88 9.43
C THR A 74 -1.92 -2.85 10.37
N ASN A 75 -1.62 -2.77 11.67
CA ASN A 75 -2.26 -3.56 12.71
C ASN A 75 -2.37 -2.77 14.02
N GLU A 76 -3.05 -3.33 15.02
CA GLU A 76 -3.24 -2.73 16.35
C GLU A 76 -1.93 -2.48 17.14
N ARG A 77 -0.79 -2.99 16.65
CA ARG A 77 0.54 -2.82 17.23
C ARG A 77 1.37 -1.77 16.49
N GLY A 78 0.97 -1.37 15.29
CA GLY A 78 1.76 -0.52 14.39
C GLY A 78 2.07 0.84 15.00
N GLY A 79 1.04 1.55 15.47
CA GLY A 79 1.12 2.96 15.83
C GLY A 79 1.73 3.79 14.69
N GLY A 80 2.39 4.91 15.02
CA GLY A 80 2.92 5.80 13.98
C GLY A 80 1.81 6.39 13.12
N TYR A 81 2.13 6.74 11.88
CA TYR A 81 1.20 7.38 10.95
C TYR A 81 1.52 7.06 9.50
N VAL A 82 0.52 7.19 8.64
CA VAL A 82 0.65 7.24 7.19
C VAL A 82 -0.05 8.52 6.73
N LYS A 83 0.69 9.43 6.10
CA LYS A 83 0.12 10.71 5.64
C LYS A 83 0.68 11.18 4.32
N ASN A 84 -0.07 12.02 3.63
CA ASN A 84 0.35 12.71 2.41
C ASN A 84 0.86 11.74 1.32
N ILE A 85 0.00 10.79 0.95
CA ILE A 85 0.27 9.80 -0.09
C ILE A 85 -0.46 10.22 -1.35
N HIS A 86 0.27 10.40 -2.44
CA HIS A 86 -0.26 10.82 -3.74
C HIS A 86 -0.03 9.73 -4.77
N MET A 87 -1.09 9.33 -5.46
CA MET A 87 -1.04 8.45 -6.61
C MET A 87 -1.78 9.10 -7.79
N SER A 88 -1.06 9.38 -8.87
CA SER A 88 -1.59 10.01 -10.08
C SER A 88 -1.08 9.38 -11.37
N HIS A 89 -1.86 9.49 -12.45
CA HIS A 89 -1.49 9.01 -13.78
C HIS A 89 -1.09 7.53 -13.80
N VAL A 90 -1.88 6.70 -13.12
CA VAL A 90 -1.60 5.26 -13.00
C VAL A 90 -2.54 4.47 -13.90
N THR A 91 -2.02 3.45 -14.58
CA THR A 91 -2.86 2.53 -15.33
C THR A 91 -2.62 1.08 -14.96
N ALA A 92 -3.67 0.27 -15.06
CA ALA A 92 -3.58 -1.17 -14.91
C ALA A 92 -4.50 -1.94 -15.85
N THR A 93 -3.96 -2.98 -16.47
CA THR A 93 -4.68 -3.92 -17.32
C THR A 93 -5.75 -4.70 -16.55
N LYS A 94 -5.35 -5.36 -15.45
CA LYS A 94 -6.23 -6.19 -14.61
C LYS A 94 -5.85 -6.10 -13.13
N LEU A 95 -6.86 -5.94 -12.28
CA LEU A 95 -6.77 -6.02 -10.83
C LEU A 95 -7.74 -7.09 -10.28
N GLU A 96 -7.24 -7.99 -9.43
CA GLU A 96 -8.08 -8.93 -8.68
C GLU A 96 -8.74 -8.27 -7.44
N GLY A 97 -8.20 -7.15 -6.97
CA GLY A 97 -8.75 -6.32 -5.90
C GLY A 97 -9.24 -4.98 -6.44
N GLY A 98 -8.76 -3.88 -5.84
CA GLY A 98 -9.21 -2.52 -6.13
C GLY A 98 -8.08 -1.52 -6.31
N VAL A 99 -8.44 -0.29 -6.67
CA VAL A 99 -7.47 0.80 -6.83
C VAL A 99 -6.79 1.14 -5.49
N LEU A 100 -7.58 1.29 -4.43
CA LEU A 100 -7.11 1.56 -3.08
C LEU A 100 -7.65 0.50 -2.13
N ALA A 101 -6.77 -0.05 -1.29
CA ALA A 101 -7.14 -0.88 -0.16
C ALA A 101 -6.44 -0.39 1.10
N VAL A 102 -7.15 -0.43 2.23
CA VAL A 102 -6.58 -0.16 3.56
C VAL A 102 -6.95 -1.34 4.46
N ALA A 103 -5.95 -2.06 4.96
CA ALA A 103 -6.14 -3.18 5.88
C ALA A 103 -5.49 -2.83 7.23
N THR A 104 -6.31 -2.72 8.28
CA THR A 104 -5.90 -2.20 9.60
C THR A 104 -5.67 -3.27 10.66
N ASP A 105 -5.84 -4.56 10.34
CA ASP A 105 -5.57 -5.68 11.25
C ASP A 105 -4.76 -6.79 10.55
N VAL A 106 -3.54 -6.41 10.15
CA VAL A 106 -2.61 -7.29 9.43
C VAL A 106 -1.51 -7.77 10.38
N LEU A 107 -1.77 -8.88 11.09
CA LEU A 107 -0.86 -9.47 12.09
C LEU A 107 -0.16 -10.77 11.66
N TYR A 108 -0.36 -11.21 10.39
CA TYR A 108 0.18 -12.43 9.75
C TYR A 108 0.89 -13.42 10.69
N GLN A 109 2.22 -13.53 10.59
CA GLN A 109 3.03 -14.52 11.30
C GLN A 109 3.27 -14.14 12.77
N TRP A 110 3.23 -12.85 13.10
CA TRP A 110 3.58 -12.33 14.43
C TRP A 110 2.45 -12.40 15.46
N LYS A 111 1.24 -12.78 15.03
CA LYS A 111 0.06 -12.85 15.88
C LYS A 111 0.25 -13.79 17.07
N THR A 112 0.85 -14.96 16.85
CA THR A 112 1.03 -16.01 17.86
C THR A 112 2.45 -16.09 18.42
N LEU A 113 3.43 -15.53 17.70
CA LEU A 113 4.84 -15.61 18.10
C LEU A 113 5.21 -14.64 19.23
N LEU A 114 4.53 -13.48 19.32
CA LEU A 114 4.80 -12.47 20.33
C LEU A 114 3.49 -11.90 20.90
N PRO A 115 3.41 -11.67 22.22
CA PRO A 115 2.24 -11.06 22.83
C PRO A 115 2.11 -9.59 22.40
N THR A 116 0.89 -9.06 22.44
CA THR A 116 0.66 -7.63 22.26
C THR A 116 1.04 -6.90 23.55
N TYR A 117 2.15 -6.14 23.53
CA TYR A 117 2.62 -5.38 24.69
C TYR A 117 1.93 -4.02 24.84
N GLU A 118 1.71 -3.30 23.74
CA GLU A 118 0.98 -2.03 23.69
C GLU A 118 0.05 -2.06 22.46
N ARG A 119 -1.19 -1.57 22.65
CA ARG A 119 -2.10 -1.29 21.54
C ARG A 119 -2.01 0.19 21.19
N ARG A 120 -1.61 0.48 19.96
CA ARG A 120 -1.58 1.85 19.42
C ARG A 120 -2.01 1.82 17.97
N LEU A 121 -3.13 2.48 17.70
CA LEU A 121 -3.68 2.57 16.36
C LEU A 121 -2.84 3.52 15.50
N THR A 122 -2.69 3.15 14.24
CA THR A 122 -2.03 3.95 13.22
C THR A 122 -2.98 5.02 12.72
N GLN A 123 -2.53 6.27 12.68
CA GLN A 123 -3.28 7.34 12.03
C GLN A 123 -3.05 7.28 10.51
N ILE A 124 -4.13 7.28 9.74
CA ILE A 124 -4.07 7.28 8.27
C ILE A 124 -4.87 8.49 7.79
N ASN A 125 -4.21 9.46 7.15
CA ASN A 125 -4.84 10.65 6.61
C ASN A 125 -4.21 11.05 5.28
N ASP A 126 -4.88 11.92 4.53
CA ASP A 126 -4.35 12.55 3.32
C ASP A 126 -3.82 11.55 2.27
N ILE A 127 -4.68 10.61 1.87
CA ILE A 127 -4.44 9.70 0.75
C ILE A 127 -5.20 10.22 -0.47
N TYR A 128 -4.47 10.62 -1.49
CA TYR A 128 -4.99 11.14 -2.74
C TYR A 128 -4.73 10.16 -3.88
N VAL A 129 -5.79 9.73 -4.55
CA VAL A 129 -5.71 8.86 -5.72
C VAL A 129 -6.53 9.50 -6.84
N ARG A 130 -5.87 9.87 -7.94
CA ARG A 130 -6.49 10.54 -9.08
C ARG A 130 -5.95 10.01 -10.41
N ASP A 131 -6.68 10.26 -11.49
CA ASP A 131 -6.23 9.94 -12.86
C ASP A 131 -5.79 8.48 -13.01
N VAL A 132 -6.61 7.56 -12.50
CA VAL A 132 -6.34 6.12 -12.53
C VAL A 132 -7.21 5.44 -13.58
N GLY A 133 -6.56 4.81 -14.56
CA GLY A 133 -7.21 4.00 -15.59
C GLY A 133 -7.08 2.50 -15.30
N VAL A 134 -8.18 1.82 -14.99
CA VAL A 134 -8.17 0.36 -14.83
C VAL A 134 -9.08 -0.31 -15.86
N GLY A 135 -8.53 -1.27 -16.60
CA GLY A 135 -9.27 -2.06 -17.58
C GLY A 135 -10.29 -2.98 -16.91
N ILE A 136 -9.80 -3.97 -16.16
CA ILE A 136 -10.64 -4.90 -15.38
C ILE A 136 -10.28 -4.78 -13.90
N ALA A 137 -11.25 -4.54 -13.03
CA ALA A 137 -11.07 -4.57 -11.58
C ALA A 137 -12.24 -5.27 -10.92
N LYS A 138 -11.98 -6.07 -9.88
CA LYS A 138 -13.04 -6.66 -9.05
C LYS A 138 -13.85 -5.58 -8.32
N PHE A 139 -13.17 -4.53 -7.86
CA PHE A 139 -13.80 -3.38 -7.21
C PHE A 139 -13.44 -2.11 -7.98
N ARG A 140 -14.38 -1.61 -8.79
CA ARG A 140 -14.23 -0.36 -9.55
C ARG A 140 -15.05 0.74 -8.88
N CYS A 141 -14.39 1.65 -8.17
CA CYS A 141 -15.01 2.92 -7.79
C CYS A 141 -14.88 3.87 -8.99
N SER A 142 -15.96 4.02 -9.76
CA SER A 142 -16.04 5.04 -10.81
C SER A 142 -16.82 6.24 -10.29
N ASN A 143 -16.21 7.41 -10.26
CA ASN A 143 -16.94 8.67 -10.19
C ASN A 143 -17.39 9.02 -11.60
N THR A 144 -18.66 8.77 -11.93
CA THR A 144 -19.28 9.28 -13.16
C THR A 144 -19.53 10.77 -12.99
N TRP A 145 -18.54 11.60 -13.30
CA TRP A 145 -18.77 13.02 -13.58
C TRP A 145 -18.89 13.20 -15.09
N GLY A 146 -20.14 13.31 -15.57
CA GLY A 146 -20.50 13.87 -16.87
C GLY A 146 -20.30 12.97 -18.10
N ASN A 147 -21.22 13.13 -19.06
CA ASN A 147 -21.36 12.43 -20.34
C ASN A 147 -20.16 12.60 -21.29
#